data_AF-A0AAW6WDS4-F1
#
_entry.id   AF-A0AAW6WDS4-F1
#
_cell.length_a   1.000
_cell.length_b   1.000
_cell.length_c   1.000
_cell.angle_alpha   90.00
_cell.angle_beta   90.00
_cell.angle_gamma   90.00
#
_symmetry.space_group_name_H-M   'P 1'
#
loop_
_entity.id
_entity.type
_entity.pdbx_description
1 polymer ?
#
loop_
_entity_poly.entity_id
_entity_poly.type
_entity_poly.pdbx_seq_one_letter_code
_entity_poly.pdbx_strand_id
1 'polypeptide(L)'
;MRSAKPKIKREIKYNEKQEVQTYKKPSQEEIDSIEIRMHLLNLATVVERHQSVWKTEKEENDGYLNPYYNMLLGRVKNLSHKVYDDTFKGKDEVGNDPWSKAIMVKTMTLCARAFGDPLPLSTDDRQQNLPRGFMGTLGAWASITKELSSNRLHYLLTKLNIQEEVLKILDCSARYMEMVYREITRNELLGGFRL
;
A
#
# COMPACT_ATOMS: atom_id res chain seq x y z
N MET A 1 24.63 -49.34 54.25
CA MET A 1 24.63 -47.86 54.14
C MET A 1 24.64 -47.50 52.66
N ARG A 2 23.62 -46.78 52.15
CA ARG A 2 23.58 -46.33 50.75
C ARG A 2 24.24 -44.94 50.67
N SER A 3 25.31 -44.80 49.91
CA SER A 3 26.02 -43.54 49.68
C SER A 3 25.22 -42.65 48.72
N ALA A 4 25.06 -41.37 49.08
CA ALA A 4 24.41 -40.38 48.22
C ALA A 4 25.30 -40.06 47.02
N LYS A 5 24.73 -40.04 45.80
CA LYS A 5 25.46 -39.64 44.58
C LYS A 5 25.79 -38.14 44.63
N PRO A 6 26.98 -37.71 44.18
CA PRO A 6 27.37 -36.29 44.21
C PRO A 6 26.50 -35.44 43.27
N LYS A 7 26.10 -34.25 43.74
CA LYS A 7 25.36 -33.27 42.93
C LYS A 7 26.29 -32.67 41.87
N ILE A 8 26.01 -32.93 40.59
CA ILE A 8 26.65 -32.27 39.46
C ILE A 8 26.19 -30.80 39.44
N LYS A 9 27.13 -29.85 39.56
CA LYS A 9 26.84 -28.42 39.37
C LYS A 9 26.41 -28.22 37.92
N ARG A 10 25.22 -27.66 37.70
CA ARG A 10 24.76 -27.25 36.37
C ARG A 10 25.61 -26.06 35.93
N GLU A 11 26.33 -26.19 34.82
CA GLU A 11 26.96 -25.05 34.16
C GLU A 11 25.86 -24.14 33.62
N ILE A 12 25.84 -22.89 34.09
CA ILE A 12 24.96 -21.85 33.56
C ILE A 12 25.62 -21.38 32.27
N LYS A 13 25.09 -21.77 31.11
CA LYS A 13 25.49 -21.20 29.82
C LYS A 13 25.16 -19.70 29.85
N TYR A 14 26.19 -18.87 29.89
CA TYR A 14 26.05 -17.44 29.63
C TYR A 14 25.62 -17.29 28.16
N ASN A 15 24.43 -16.72 27.92
CA ASN A 15 24.07 -16.32 26.57
C ASN A 15 25.05 -15.22 26.14
N GLU A 16 25.79 -15.47 25.06
CA GLU A 16 26.61 -14.45 24.41
C GLU A 16 25.72 -13.24 24.13
N LYS A 17 26.16 -12.05 24.57
CA LYS A 17 25.46 -10.81 24.30
C LYS A 17 25.48 -10.60 22.78
N GLN A 18 24.34 -10.77 22.11
CA GLN A 18 24.19 -10.38 20.72
C GLN A 18 24.56 -8.90 20.59
N GLU A 19 25.44 -8.57 19.64
CA GLU A 19 25.75 -7.19 19.31
C GLU A 19 24.48 -6.46 18.90
N VAL A 20 24.14 -5.40 19.63
CA VAL A 20 23.03 -4.53 19.29
C VAL A 20 23.48 -3.67 18.12
N GLN A 21 22.97 -3.95 16.91
CA GLN A 21 23.19 -3.06 15.77
C GLN A 21 22.70 -1.65 16.11
N THR A 22 23.60 -0.67 16.05
CA THR A 22 23.28 0.74 16.29
C THR A 22 22.82 1.38 14.99
N TYR A 23 21.54 1.76 14.93
CA TYR A 23 20.98 2.48 13.78
C TYR A 23 20.99 3.99 14.06
N LYS A 24 21.57 4.77 13.14
CA LYS A 24 21.44 6.24 13.18
C LYS A 24 20.00 6.62 12.84
N LYS A 25 19.43 7.59 13.57
CA LYS A 25 18.11 8.12 13.22
C LYS A 25 18.20 8.81 11.83
N PRO A 26 17.35 8.44 10.86
CA PRO A 26 17.33 9.07 9.56
C PRO A 26 16.81 10.51 9.65
N SER A 27 17.20 11.31 8.68
CA SER A 27 16.65 12.64 8.41
C SER A 27 15.19 12.55 7.95
N GLN A 28 14.47 13.68 8.01
CA GLN A 28 13.10 13.73 7.51
C GLN A 28 13.02 13.47 6.01
N GLU A 29 14.00 13.94 5.22
CA GLU A 29 14.04 13.68 3.78
C GLU A 29 14.20 12.18 3.47
N GLU A 30 15.01 11.45 4.25
CA GLU A 30 15.15 10.00 4.11
C GLU A 30 13.85 9.27 4.46
N ILE A 31 13.17 9.68 5.54
CA ILE A 31 11.86 9.14 5.92
C ILE A 31 10.83 9.39 4.81
N ASP A 32 10.75 10.62 4.31
CA ASP A 32 9.80 11.00 3.25
C ASP A 32 10.09 10.26 1.94
N SER A 33 11.37 10.02 1.63
CA SER A 33 11.82 9.25 0.47
C SER A 33 11.37 7.79 0.54
N ILE A 34 11.53 7.15 1.71
CA ILE A 34 11.03 5.79 1.96
C ILE A 34 9.50 5.76 1.83
N GLU A 35 8.81 6.75 2.37
CA GLU A 35 7.36 6.82 2.34
C GLU A 35 6.81 6.99 0.91
N ILE A 36 7.37 7.90 0.11
CA ILE A 36 7.02 8.06 -1.32
C ILE A 36 7.22 6.74 -2.07
N ARG A 37 8.38 6.10 -1.85
CA ARG A 37 8.71 4.81 -2.47
C ARG A 37 7.65 3.75 -2.14
N MET A 38 7.31 3.60 -0.87
CA MET A 38 6.33 2.61 -0.41
C MET A 38 4.93 2.93 -0.94
N HIS A 39 4.53 4.20 -0.97
CA HIS A 39 3.24 4.61 -1.53
C HIS A 39 3.13 4.29 -3.02
N LEU A 40 4.17 4.51 -3.83
CA LEU A 40 4.16 4.16 -5.25
C LEU A 40 4.01 2.64 -5.50
N LEU A 41 4.76 1.82 -4.75
CA LEU A 41 4.65 0.36 -4.84
C LEU A 41 3.27 -0.14 -4.40
N ASN A 42 2.82 0.33 -3.24
CA ASN A 42 1.53 -0.06 -2.69
C ASN A 42 0.40 0.38 -3.63
N LEU A 43 0.48 1.58 -4.22
CA LEU A 43 -0.51 2.07 -5.16
C LEU A 43 -0.62 1.16 -6.38
N ALA A 44 0.51 0.82 -7.00
CA ALA A 44 0.50 -0.07 -8.15
C ALA A 44 -0.10 -1.44 -7.82
N THR A 45 0.27 -1.99 -6.65
CA THR A 45 -0.23 -3.30 -6.21
C THR A 45 -1.72 -3.27 -5.88
N VAL A 46 -2.19 -2.23 -5.18
CA VAL A 46 -3.62 -2.06 -4.87
C VAL A 46 -4.45 -1.90 -6.14
N VAL A 47 -3.97 -1.12 -7.12
CA VAL A 47 -4.64 -0.97 -8.41
C VAL A 47 -4.66 -2.28 -9.17
N GLU A 48 -3.59 -3.07 -9.13
CA GLU A 48 -3.57 -4.42 -9.70
C GLU A 48 -4.60 -5.34 -9.03
N ARG A 49 -4.72 -5.31 -7.70
CA ARG A 49 -5.76 -6.06 -6.98
C ARG A 49 -7.16 -5.59 -7.37
N HIS A 50 -7.38 -4.28 -7.54
CA HIS A 50 -8.65 -3.74 -8.00
C HIS A 50 -8.96 -4.14 -9.46
N GLN A 51 -7.95 -4.21 -10.33
CA GLN A 51 -8.10 -4.76 -11.68
C GLN A 51 -8.53 -6.23 -11.65
N SER A 52 -7.96 -7.03 -10.74
CA SER A 52 -8.36 -8.44 -10.58
C SER A 52 -9.80 -8.59 -10.13
N VAL A 53 -10.31 -7.69 -9.27
CA VAL A 53 -11.74 -7.67 -8.90
C VAL A 53 -12.63 -7.51 -10.14
N TRP A 54 -12.30 -6.57 -11.03
CA TRP A 54 -13.03 -6.39 -12.29
C TRP A 54 -12.87 -7.53 -13.27
N LYS A 55 -11.69 -8.15 -13.31
CA LYS A 55 -11.44 -9.31 -14.16
C LYS A 55 -12.35 -10.46 -13.77
N THR A 56 -12.40 -10.80 -12.47
CA THR A 56 -13.32 -11.81 -11.93
C THR A 56 -14.77 -11.45 -12.24
N GLU A 57 -15.18 -10.20 -12.05
CA GLU A 57 -16.55 -9.75 -12.35
C GLU A 57 -16.92 -9.95 -13.83
N LYS A 58 -16.00 -9.67 -14.74
CA LYS A 58 -16.20 -9.87 -16.17
C LYS A 58 -16.24 -11.36 -16.56
N GLU A 59 -15.38 -12.17 -15.96
CA GLU A 59 -15.21 -13.58 -16.32
C GLU A 59 -16.29 -14.50 -15.69
N GLU A 60 -16.78 -14.14 -14.51
CA GLU A 60 -17.67 -15.00 -13.71
C GLU A 60 -19.12 -14.50 -13.63
N ASN A 61 -19.35 -13.19 -13.82
CA ASN A 61 -20.66 -12.56 -13.61
C ASN A 61 -21.17 -11.77 -14.84
N ASP A 62 -20.60 -12.00 -16.03
CA ASP A 62 -20.91 -11.25 -17.26
C ASP A 62 -20.80 -9.71 -17.10
N GLY A 63 -19.95 -9.27 -16.16
CA GLY A 63 -19.77 -7.86 -15.85
C GLY A 63 -19.14 -7.07 -16.99
N TYR A 64 -19.55 -5.81 -17.11
CA TYR A 64 -18.99 -4.87 -18.09
C TYR A 64 -18.29 -3.71 -17.40
N LEU A 65 -17.02 -3.49 -17.77
CA LEU A 65 -16.28 -2.29 -17.42
C LEU A 65 -15.96 -1.50 -18.69
N ASN A 66 -16.33 -0.22 -18.70
CA ASN A 66 -16.00 0.69 -19.78
C ASN A 66 -14.49 0.64 -20.09
N PRO A 67 -14.08 0.48 -21.37
CA PRO A 67 -12.66 0.45 -21.76
C PRO A 67 -11.84 1.65 -21.26
N TYR A 68 -12.45 2.82 -21.12
CA TYR A 68 -11.80 3.99 -20.55
C TYR A 68 -11.33 3.74 -19.11
N TYR A 69 -12.06 2.97 -18.30
CA TYR A 69 -11.73 2.75 -16.89
C TYR A 69 -10.58 1.77 -16.76
N ASN A 70 -10.57 0.74 -17.62
CA ASN A 70 -9.42 -0.14 -17.78
C ASN A 70 -8.15 0.64 -18.15
N MET A 71 -8.27 1.64 -19.03
CA MET A 71 -7.14 2.50 -19.38
C MET A 71 -6.66 3.34 -18.18
N LEU A 72 -7.57 3.93 -17.40
CA LEU A 72 -7.18 4.70 -16.19
C LEU A 72 -6.46 3.81 -15.17
N LEU A 73 -7.02 2.63 -14.88
CA LEU A 73 -6.39 1.62 -14.00
C LEU A 73 -4.98 1.25 -14.49
N GLY A 74 -4.86 0.95 -15.79
CA GLY A 74 -3.57 0.63 -16.42
C GLY A 74 -2.56 1.77 -16.32
N ARG A 75 -3.00 3.01 -16.55
CA ARG A 75 -2.14 4.21 -16.42
C ARG A 75 -1.64 4.40 -15.01
N VAL A 76 -2.51 4.33 -14.01
CA VAL A 76 -2.10 4.49 -12.60
C VAL A 76 -1.10 3.41 -12.20
N LYS A 77 -1.40 2.14 -12.48
CA LYS A 77 -0.49 1.02 -12.18
C LYS A 77 0.87 1.19 -12.84
N ASN A 78 0.88 1.35 -14.17
CA ASN A 78 2.12 1.34 -14.94
C ASN A 78 2.97 2.58 -14.68
N LEU A 79 2.35 3.75 -14.51
CA LEU A 79 3.08 4.97 -14.19
C LEU A 79 3.64 4.93 -12.75
N SER A 80 2.92 4.36 -11.80
CA SER A 80 3.43 4.18 -10.42
C SER A 80 4.66 3.27 -10.39
N HIS A 81 4.62 2.14 -11.10
CA HIS A 81 5.80 1.28 -11.28
C HIS A 81 6.95 2.00 -11.98
N LYS A 82 6.67 2.73 -13.06
CA LYS A 82 7.70 3.46 -13.80
C LYS A 82 8.40 4.49 -12.92
N VAL A 83 7.64 5.33 -12.22
CA VAL A 83 8.22 6.36 -11.32
C VAL A 83 9.05 5.69 -10.22
N TYR A 84 8.55 4.60 -9.65
CA TYR A 84 9.31 3.82 -8.69
C TYR A 84 10.64 3.32 -9.29
N ASP A 85 10.57 2.68 -10.44
CA ASP A 85 11.71 2.03 -11.07
C ASP A 85 12.79 3.06 -11.47
N ASP A 86 12.37 4.15 -12.11
CA ASP A 86 13.27 5.21 -12.60
C ASP A 86 13.93 5.96 -11.43
N THR A 87 13.27 6.06 -10.28
CA THR A 87 13.72 6.91 -9.16
C THR A 87 14.39 6.14 -8.04
N PHE A 88 13.97 4.91 -7.77
CA PHE A 88 14.31 4.19 -6.53
C PHE A 88 14.89 2.79 -6.73
N LYS A 89 14.78 2.19 -7.93
CA LYS A 89 15.31 0.85 -8.19
C LYS A 89 16.82 0.79 -7.98
N GLY A 90 17.28 -0.23 -7.26
CA GLY A 90 18.71 -0.41 -6.94
C GLY A 90 19.25 0.57 -5.89
N LYS A 91 18.43 1.48 -5.33
CA LYS A 91 18.76 2.26 -4.14
C LYS A 91 18.41 1.44 -2.88
N ASP A 92 19.13 0.33 -2.72
CA ASP A 92 18.94 -0.66 -1.65
C ASP A 92 19.56 -0.19 -0.34
N GLU A 93 18.72 0.29 0.59
CA GLU A 93 18.89 0.14 2.06
C GLU A 93 17.53 0.15 2.82
N VAL A 94 16.40 -0.01 2.12
CA VAL A 94 15.08 0.00 2.80
C VAL A 94 14.71 -1.43 3.18
N GLY A 95 14.71 -1.72 4.48
CA GLY A 95 14.05 -2.94 4.97
C GLY A 95 14.65 -3.59 6.20
N ASN A 96 15.90 -3.29 6.56
CA ASN A 96 16.51 -3.92 7.74
C ASN A 96 16.57 -3.03 8.98
N ASP A 97 16.55 -1.70 8.83
CA ASP A 97 16.51 -0.79 9.98
C ASP A 97 15.07 -0.63 10.55
N PRO A 98 14.95 -0.27 11.84
CA PRO A 98 13.65 -0.12 12.50
C PRO A 98 12.74 0.96 11.89
N TRP A 99 13.31 2.03 11.30
CA TRP A 99 12.53 3.14 10.74
C TRP A 99 11.89 2.75 9.42
N SER A 100 12.65 2.12 8.53
CA SER A 100 12.11 1.55 7.29
C SER A 100 10.99 0.55 7.57
N LYS A 101 11.16 -0.32 8.58
CA LYS A 101 10.12 -1.26 9.01
C LYS A 101 8.87 -0.55 9.52
N ALA A 102 9.04 0.49 10.34
CA ALA A 102 7.91 1.26 10.86
C ALA A 102 7.12 1.96 9.73
N ILE A 103 7.81 2.54 8.75
CA ILE A 103 7.18 3.19 7.58
C ILE A 103 6.49 2.14 6.71
N MET A 104 7.11 0.99 6.49
CA MET A 104 6.48 -0.13 5.77
C MET A 104 5.19 -0.58 6.47
N VAL A 105 5.21 -0.78 7.79
CA VAL A 105 4.00 -1.15 8.55
C VAL A 105 2.92 -0.06 8.42
N LYS A 106 3.29 1.22 8.59
CA LYS A 106 2.35 2.35 8.43
C LYS A 106 1.69 2.34 7.05
N THR A 107 2.48 2.27 6.00
CA THR A 107 1.99 2.33 4.61
C THR A 107 1.19 1.07 4.22
N MET A 108 1.61 -0.12 4.68
CA MET A 108 0.86 -1.37 4.47
C MET A 108 -0.47 -1.38 5.23
N THR A 109 -0.54 -0.76 6.41
CA THR A 109 -1.79 -0.70 7.20
C THR A 109 -2.88 0.06 6.45
N LEU A 110 -2.54 1.13 5.72
CA LEU A 110 -3.48 1.86 4.85
C LEU A 110 -4.09 0.95 3.77
N CYS A 111 -3.36 -0.07 3.37
CA CYS A 111 -3.69 -0.94 2.25
C CYS A 111 -4.21 -2.31 2.70
N ALA A 112 -4.30 -2.59 4.00
CA ALA A 112 -4.57 -3.93 4.54
C ALA A 112 -5.84 -4.57 3.97
N ARG A 113 -6.87 -3.75 3.69
CA ARG A 113 -8.15 -4.19 3.10
C ARG A 113 -8.04 -4.64 1.64
N ALA A 114 -6.96 -4.29 0.94
CA ALA A 114 -6.68 -4.67 -0.44
C ALA A 114 -5.78 -5.92 -0.57
N PHE A 115 -5.22 -6.42 0.54
CA PHE A 115 -4.22 -7.47 0.55
C PHE A 115 -4.70 -8.83 1.08
N GLY A 116 -5.94 -8.94 1.54
CA GLY A 116 -6.51 -10.24 1.95
C GLY A 116 -6.65 -11.21 0.76
N ASP A 117 -6.51 -12.50 1.03
CA ASP A 117 -6.78 -13.58 0.07
C ASP A 117 -7.63 -14.69 0.72
N PRO A 118 -8.91 -14.85 0.32
CA PRO A 118 -9.64 -14.01 -0.64
C PRO A 118 -9.84 -12.58 -0.11
N LEU A 119 -10.10 -11.64 -1.01
CA LEU A 119 -10.37 -10.26 -0.61
C LEU A 119 -11.53 -10.17 0.39
N PRO A 120 -11.44 -9.33 1.45
CA PRO A 120 -12.53 -9.16 2.39
C PRO A 120 -13.76 -8.57 1.71
N LEU A 121 -14.94 -9.17 1.94
CA LEU A 121 -16.22 -8.60 1.52
C LEU A 121 -16.63 -7.53 2.54
N SER A 122 -16.61 -6.26 2.15
CA SER A 122 -17.00 -5.16 3.02
C SER A 122 -18.52 -5.00 3.12
N THR A 123 -18.98 -4.26 4.13
CA THR A 123 -20.41 -3.90 4.27
C THR A 123 -20.89 -3.09 3.07
N ASP A 124 -20.07 -2.15 2.59
CA ASP A 124 -20.40 -1.30 1.44
C ASP A 124 -20.51 -2.12 0.16
N ASP A 125 -19.62 -3.10 -0.04
CA ASP A 125 -19.72 -4.03 -1.17
C ASP A 125 -21.08 -4.73 -1.18
N ARG A 126 -21.54 -5.22 -0.02
CA ARG A 126 -22.86 -5.88 0.09
C ARG A 126 -24.01 -4.93 -0.15
N GLN A 127 -23.97 -3.73 0.45
CA GLN A 127 -25.08 -2.78 0.35
C GLN A 127 -25.26 -2.24 -1.08
N GLN A 128 -24.17 -2.14 -1.82
CA GLN A 128 -24.16 -1.61 -3.18
C GLN A 128 -24.18 -2.71 -4.25
N ASN A 129 -24.24 -3.99 -3.85
CA ASN A 129 -24.11 -5.15 -4.74
C ASN A 129 -22.83 -5.08 -5.62
N LEU A 130 -21.71 -4.68 -5.01
CA LEU A 130 -20.42 -4.61 -5.67
C LEU A 130 -19.64 -5.92 -5.50
N PRO A 131 -18.69 -6.20 -6.42
CA PRO A 131 -17.84 -7.36 -6.31
C PRO A 131 -17.05 -7.38 -4.98
N ARG A 132 -16.75 -8.58 -4.48
CA ARG A 132 -15.99 -8.76 -3.24
C ARG A 132 -14.65 -8.01 -3.30
N GLY A 133 -14.43 -7.13 -2.31
CA GLY A 133 -13.17 -6.40 -2.18
C GLY A 133 -13.09 -5.14 -3.04
N PHE A 134 -14.17 -4.78 -3.76
CA PHE A 134 -14.22 -3.57 -4.58
C PHE A 134 -13.96 -2.32 -3.75
N MET A 135 -14.76 -2.07 -2.72
CA MET A 135 -14.61 -0.91 -1.84
C MET A 135 -13.35 -0.99 -0.97
N GLY A 136 -12.93 -2.20 -0.61
CA GLY A 136 -11.68 -2.41 0.14
C GLY A 136 -10.45 -1.95 -0.64
N THR A 137 -10.36 -2.33 -1.92
CA THR A 137 -9.27 -1.93 -2.81
C THR A 137 -9.38 -0.46 -3.26
N LEU A 138 -10.61 0.03 -3.51
CA LEU A 138 -10.86 1.43 -3.84
C LEU A 138 -10.47 2.38 -2.69
N GLY A 139 -10.86 2.05 -1.45
CA GLY A 139 -10.54 2.85 -0.27
C GLY A 139 -9.04 2.86 0.05
N ALA A 140 -8.35 1.73 -0.15
CA ALA A 140 -6.90 1.66 -0.03
C ALA A 140 -6.22 2.58 -1.07
N TRP A 141 -6.65 2.52 -2.33
CA TRP A 141 -6.14 3.39 -3.39
C TRP A 141 -6.35 4.87 -3.02
N ALA A 142 -7.57 5.26 -2.65
CA ALA A 142 -7.89 6.64 -2.26
C ALA A 142 -7.01 7.14 -1.09
N SER A 143 -6.72 6.26 -0.12
CA SER A 143 -5.87 6.59 1.02
C SER A 143 -4.43 6.87 0.60
N ILE A 144 -3.86 6.06 -0.31
CA ILE A 144 -2.51 6.27 -0.82
C ILE A 144 -2.42 7.56 -1.65
N THR A 145 -3.42 7.84 -2.49
CA THR A 145 -3.44 9.07 -3.28
C THR A 145 -3.48 10.32 -2.41
N LYS A 146 -4.21 10.25 -1.28
CA LYS A 146 -4.25 11.33 -0.29
C LYS A 146 -2.90 11.58 0.38
N GLU A 147 -2.16 10.51 0.71
CA GLU A 147 -0.82 10.64 1.27
C GLU A 147 0.16 11.23 0.25
N LEU A 148 0.13 10.75 -0.99
CA LEU A 148 0.96 11.28 -2.10
C LEU A 148 0.65 12.74 -2.43
N SER A 149 -0.60 13.19 -2.26
CA SER A 149 -0.99 14.59 -2.46
C SER A 149 -0.65 15.49 -1.27
N SER A 150 -0.05 14.97 -0.18
CA SER A 150 0.21 15.77 1.00
C SER A 150 1.28 16.84 0.76
N ASN A 151 1.06 18.05 1.27
CA ASN A 151 2.00 19.17 1.15
C ASN A 151 3.40 18.84 1.70
N ARG A 152 3.49 17.93 2.67
CA ARG A 152 4.75 17.46 3.24
C ARG A 152 5.67 16.84 2.19
N LEU A 153 5.11 15.98 1.32
CA LEU A 153 5.91 15.26 0.31
C LEU A 153 6.24 16.14 -0.90
N HIS A 154 5.51 17.24 -1.10
CA HIS A 154 5.62 18.10 -2.28
C HIS A 154 7.05 18.56 -2.56
N TYR A 155 7.74 19.07 -1.53
CA TYR A 155 9.13 19.52 -1.67
C TYR A 155 10.05 18.41 -2.19
N LEU A 156 9.92 17.20 -1.64
CA LEU A 156 10.75 16.08 -2.03
C LEU A 156 10.39 15.56 -3.43
N LEU A 157 9.11 15.57 -3.81
CA LEU A 157 8.67 15.23 -5.17
C LEU A 157 9.29 16.17 -6.22
N THR A 158 9.35 17.47 -5.94
CA THR A 158 10.03 18.45 -6.80
C THR A 158 11.53 18.20 -6.84
N LYS A 159 12.17 17.99 -5.68
CA LYS A 159 13.62 17.73 -5.56
C LYS A 159 14.04 16.45 -6.31
N LEU A 160 13.20 15.43 -6.29
CA LEU A 160 13.41 14.17 -7.01
C LEU A 160 13.03 14.25 -8.50
N ASN A 161 12.48 15.39 -8.96
CA ASN A 161 12.01 15.59 -10.33
C ASN A 161 10.97 14.56 -10.79
N ILE A 162 10.02 14.20 -9.90
CA ILE A 162 8.92 13.26 -10.17
C ILE A 162 7.53 13.86 -9.94
N GLN A 163 7.47 15.16 -9.65
CA GLN A 163 6.23 15.85 -9.32
C GLN A 163 5.20 15.77 -10.45
N GLU A 164 5.63 15.93 -11.70
CA GLU A 164 4.71 15.92 -12.84
C GLU A 164 4.07 14.54 -13.05
N GLU A 165 4.86 13.47 -12.94
CA GLU A 165 4.39 12.09 -13.03
C GLU A 165 3.45 11.75 -11.88
N VAL A 166 3.77 12.16 -10.65
CA VAL A 166 2.88 11.95 -9.49
C VAL A 166 1.58 12.72 -9.69
N LEU A 167 1.60 13.96 -10.19
CA LEU A 167 0.36 14.68 -10.51
C LEU A 167 -0.48 13.97 -11.57
N LYS A 168 0.13 13.35 -12.59
CA LYS A 168 -0.58 12.52 -13.58
C LYS A 168 -1.22 11.27 -12.95
N ILE A 169 -0.52 10.62 -12.01
CA ILE A 169 -1.06 9.50 -11.22
C ILE A 169 -2.30 9.96 -10.43
N LEU A 170 -2.22 11.12 -9.76
CA LEU A 170 -3.30 11.68 -8.96
C LEU A 170 -4.50 12.07 -9.84
N ASP A 171 -4.28 12.72 -10.99
CA ASP A 171 -5.36 13.08 -11.93
C ASP A 171 -6.08 11.84 -12.48
N CYS A 172 -5.33 10.81 -12.92
CA CYS A 172 -5.93 9.57 -13.38
C CYS A 172 -6.72 8.86 -12.26
N SER A 173 -6.22 8.90 -11.03
CA SER A 173 -6.91 8.35 -9.87
C SER A 173 -8.20 9.10 -9.56
N ALA A 174 -8.14 10.44 -9.52
CA ALA A 174 -9.30 11.28 -9.25
C ALA A 174 -10.41 11.06 -10.28
N ARG A 175 -10.05 11.01 -11.58
CA ARG A 175 -11.00 10.67 -12.65
C ARG A 175 -11.63 9.30 -12.45
N TYR A 176 -10.85 8.28 -12.14
CA TYR A 176 -11.39 6.94 -11.88
C TYR A 176 -12.37 6.94 -10.70
N MET A 177 -11.97 7.56 -9.58
CA MET A 177 -12.79 7.64 -8.37
C MET A 177 -14.10 8.40 -8.60
N GLU A 178 -14.05 9.51 -9.33
CA GLU A 178 -15.23 10.28 -9.71
C GLU A 178 -16.20 9.45 -10.56
N MET A 179 -15.68 8.62 -11.46
CA MET A 179 -16.50 7.74 -12.29
C MET A 179 -17.13 6.61 -11.48
N VAL A 180 -16.37 5.98 -10.59
CA VAL A 180 -16.93 4.99 -9.66
C VAL A 180 -18.07 5.61 -8.85
N TYR A 181 -17.85 6.83 -8.35
CA TYR A 181 -18.87 7.56 -7.60
C TYR A 181 -20.14 7.80 -8.42
N ARG A 182 -19.99 8.30 -9.65
CA ARG A 182 -21.11 8.71 -10.51
C ARG A 182 -21.88 7.56 -11.13
N GLU A 183 -21.20 6.47 -11.48
CA GLU A 183 -21.74 5.45 -12.38
C GLU A 183 -21.86 4.06 -11.78
N ILE A 184 -21.05 3.74 -10.77
CA ILE A 184 -20.99 2.38 -10.19
C ILE A 184 -21.69 2.36 -8.83
N THR A 185 -21.39 3.35 -7.98
CA THR A 185 -21.96 3.41 -6.63
C THR A 185 -23.32 4.09 -6.60
N ARG A 186 -24.18 3.69 -5.66
CA ARG A 186 -25.49 4.34 -5.47
C ARG A 186 -25.33 5.56 -4.54
N ASN A 187 -25.46 6.76 -5.10
CA ASN A 187 -25.25 8.05 -4.42
C ASN A 187 -26.02 8.22 -3.09
N GLU A 188 -27.16 7.55 -2.92
CA GLU A 188 -28.00 7.63 -1.72
C GLU A 188 -27.39 6.94 -0.48
N LEU A 189 -26.34 6.12 -0.65
CA LEU A 189 -25.69 5.36 0.43
C LEU A 189 -24.29 5.88 0.80
N LEU A 190 -23.76 6.89 0.10
CA LEU A 190 -22.39 7.37 0.26
C LEU A 190 -22.28 8.66 1.08
N GLY A 191 -22.84 8.68 2.29
CA GLY A 191 -22.82 9.80 3.22
C GLY A 191 -21.43 10.20 3.78
N GLY A 192 -20.33 9.89 3.10
CA GLY A 192 -18.98 10.17 3.59
C GLY A 192 -17.84 10.23 2.56
N PHE A 193 -18.10 9.99 1.28
CA PHE A 193 -17.08 10.09 0.22
C PHE A 193 -17.30 11.35 -0.62
N ARG A 194 -17.05 12.52 -0.03
CA ARG A 194 -16.74 13.72 -0.81
C ARG A 194 -15.25 14.00 -0.61
N LEU A 195 -14.51 13.99 -1.73
CA LEU A 195 -13.14 14.51 -1.80
C LEU A 195 -13.14 16.01 -1.49
#